data_AF-A0A496ZMW5-F1
#
_entry.id   AF-A0A496ZMW5-F1
#
_cell.length_a   1.000
_cell.length_b   1.000
_cell.length_c   1.000
_cell.angle_alpha   90.00
_cell.angle_beta   90.00
_cell.angle_gamma   90.00
#
_symmetry.space_group_name_H-M   'P 1'
#
loop_
_entity.id
_entity.type
_entity.pdbx_description
1 polymer ?
#
loop_
_entity_poly.entity_id
_entity_poly.type
_entity_poly.pdbx_seq_one_letter_code
_entity_poly.pdbx_strand_id
1 'polypeptide(L)'
;MKCKVLLLIGIFLTLGLTLFAGTIEHLYHFDAPKIYPYDDYHKIEMNGLMSISKPGEPELPSKSVQLLLPPGEQAVSITVIYKGKNDLSGEYNIYPKQRPYPISYQGKIEFTE
;
A
#
# COMPACT_ATOMS: atom_id res chain seq x y z
N MET A 1 -32.86 -48.59 2.02
CA MET A 1 -32.52 -47.37 2.81
C MET A 1 -31.02 -47.10 2.85
N LYS A 2 -30.15 -48.08 3.12
CA LYS A 2 -28.68 -47.90 3.23
C LYS A 2 -28.01 -47.27 1.98
N CYS A 3 -28.35 -47.71 0.76
CA CYS A 3 -27.80 -47.11 -0.47
C CYS A 3 -28.15 -45.62 -0.66
N LYS A 4 -29.37 -45.20 -0.30
CA LYS A 4 -29.80 -43.79 -0.45
C LYS A 4 -29.06 -42.87 0.53
N VAL A 5 -28.75 -43.37 1.72
CA VAL A 5 -27.99 -42.64 2.74
C VAL A 5 -26.52 -42.48 2.33
N LEU A 6 -25.89 -43.54 1.80
CA LEU A 6 -24.52 -43.46 1.25
C LEU A 6 -24.43 -42.46 0.09
N LEU A 7 -25.46 -42.37 -0.75
CA LEU A 7 -25.50 -41.45 -1.89
C LEU A 7 -25.62 -39.99 -1.41
N LEU A 8 -26.44 -39.71 -0.39
CA LEU A 8 -26.56 -38.37 0.22
C LEU A 8 -25.26 -37.92 0.90
N ILE A 9 -24.57 -38.83 1.61
CA ILE A 9 -23.26 -38.53 2.23
C ILE A 9 -22.24 -38.22 1.14
N GLY A 10 -22.22 -38.98 0.04
CA GLY A 10 -21.33 -38.73 -1.10
C GLY A 10 -21.54 -37.35 -1.73
N ILE A 11 -22.80 -36.95 -1.97
CA ILE A 11 -23.13 -35.63 -2.50
C ILE A 11 -22.68 -34.51 -1.55
N PHE A 12 -22.93 -34.67 -0.25
CA PHE A 12 -22.52 -33.69 0.76
C PHE A 12 -20.99 -33.56 0.87
N LEU A 13 -20.26 -34.68 0.74
CA LEU A 13 -18.80 -34.68 0.69
C LEU A 13 -18.25 -33.94 -0.54
N THR A 14 -18.89 -34.11 -1.70
CA THR A 14 -18.45 -33.42 -2.93
C THR A 14 -18.75 -31.93 -2.94
N LEU A 15 -19.84 -31.49 -2.29
CA LEU A 15 -20.19 -30.06 -2.16
C LEU A 15 -19.24 -29.29 -1.23
N GLY A 16 -18.63 -29.95 -0.24
CA GLY A 16 -17.69 -29.31 0.68
C GLY A 16 -16.32 -29.00 0.09
N LEU A 17 -15.98 -29.54 -1.09
CA LEU A 17 -14.66 -29.41 -1.70
C LEU A 17 -14.48 -28.15 -2.56
N THR A 18 -15.50 -27.30 -2.70
CA THR A 18 -15.45 -26.13 -3.62
C THR A 18 -15.05 -24.81 -2.94
N LEU A 19 -14.36 -24.84 -1.81
CA LEU A 19 -13.80 -23.62 -1.20
C LEU A 19 -12.49 -23.23 -1.90
N PHE A 20 -12.60 -22.51 -3.02
CA PHE A 20 -11.46 -21.85 -3.65
C PHE A 20 -11.23 -20.49 -2.98
N ALA A 21 -10.11 -20.34 -2.27
CA ALA A 21 -9.63 -19.05 -1.82
C ALA A 21 -8.88 -18.36 -2.97
N GLY A 22 -9.39 -17.22 -3.44
CA GLY A 22 -8.72 -16.39 -4.45
C GLY A 22 -7.46 -15.73 -3.88
N THR A 23 -6.39 -15.68 -4.67
CA THR A 23 -5.20 -14.87 -4.39
C THR A 23 -4.98 -13.89 -5.53
N ILE A 24 -4.81 -12.62 -5.19
CA ILE A 24 -4.51 -11.55 -6.14
C ILE A 24 -3.04 -11.17 -5.95
N GLU A 25 -2.23 -11.34 -7.00
CA GLU A 25 -0.82 -10.99 -6.99
C GLU A 25 -0.54 -9.83 -7.95
N HIS A 26 0.14 -8.81 -7.44
CA HIS A 26 0.62 -7.68 -8.24
C HIS A 26 2.09 -7.38 -7.95
N LEU A 27 2.85 -7.15 -9.01
CA LEU A 27 4.23 -6.70 -8.95
C LEU A 27 4.28 -5.18 -9.17
N TYR A 28 4.93 -4.47 -8.25
CA TYR A 28 5.15 -3.03 -8.36
C TYR A 28 6.62 -2.72 -8.52
N HIS A 29 6.92 -1.84 -9.48
CA HIS A 29 8.25 -1.29 -9.69
C HIS A 29 8.33 0.14 -9.17
N PHE A 30 9.53 0.47 -8.69
CA PHE A 30 9.93 1.79 -8.23
C PHE A 30 11.17 2.20 -9.02
N ASP A 31 11.13 3.39 -9.60
CA ASP A 31 12.28 3.98 -10.29
C ASP A 31 13.33 4.47 -9.28
N ALA A 32 14.53 4.84 -9.74
CA ALA A 32 15.49 5.49 -8.86
C ALA A 32 14.92 6.83 -8.34
N PRO A 33 14.97 7.10 -7.02
CA PRO A 33 14.50 8.37 -6.48
C PRO A 33 15.46 9.51 -6.87
N LYS A 34 14.91 10.71 -7.05
CA LYS A 34 15.69 11.94 -7.12
C LYS A 34 15.79 12.53 -5.72
N ILE A 35 17.01 12.76 -5.26
CA ILE A 35 17.28 13.42 -3.99
C ILE A 35 17.96 14.75 -4.29
N TYR A 36 17.43 15.82 -3.74
CA TYR A 36 17.97 17.16 -3.94
C TYR A 36 17.83 18.02 -2.68
N PRO A 37 18.77 18.95 -2.44
CA PRO A 37 18.69 19.86 -1.30
C PRO A 37 17.53 20.84 -1.46
N TYR A 38 16.87 21.15 -0.35
CA TYR A 38 15.77 22.11 -0.24
C TYR A 38 15.85 22.78 1.13
N ASP A 39 16.29 24.04 1.15
CA ASP A 39 16.67 24.76 2.38
C ASP A 39 17.66 23.92 3.23
N ASP A 40 17.38 23.74 4.53
CA ASP A 40 18.18 22.92 5.46
C ASP A 40 17.85 21.41 5.41
N TYR A 41 17.04 21.00 4.42
CA TYR A 41 16.54 19.64 4.26
C TYR A 41 16.86 19.06 2.87
N HIS A 42 16.45 17.82 2.67
CA HIS A 42 16.48 17.08 1.42
C HIS A 42 15.08 16.65 1.05
N LYS A 43 14.71 16.83 -0.22
CA LYS A 43 13.48 16.26 -0.78
C LYS A 43 13.81 14.99 -1.54
N ILE A 44 12.92 14.00 -1.42
CA ILE A 44 12.98 12.75 -2.15
C ILE A 44 11.75 12.65 -3.04
N GLU A 45 11.96 12.59 -4.35
CA GLU A 45 10.90 12.50 -5.34
C GLU A 45 11.01 11.24 -6.18
N MET A 46 9.85 10.65 -6.49
CA MET A 46 9.70 9.56 -7.44
C MET A 46 8.50 9.87 -8.34
N ASN A 47 8.65 9.60 -9.64
CA ASN A 47 7.64 9.98 -10.63
C ASN A 47 6.26 9.38 -10.30
N GLY A 48 5.26 10.24 -10.12
CA GLY A 48 3.88 9.83 -9.87
C GLY A 48 3.60 9.28 -8.47
N LEU A 49 4.53 9.41 -7.53
CA LEU A 49 4.33 9.05 -6.12
C LEU A 49 4.08 10.31 -5.29
N MET A 50 3.29 10.17 -4.24
CA MET A 50 2.99 11.24 -3.27
C MET A 50 3.27 10.74 -1.85
N SER A 51 3.53 11.64 -0.91
CA SER A 51 3.73 11.25 0.47
C SER A 51 2.40 11.05 1.21
N ILE A 52 2.29 9.92 1.93
CA ILE A 52 1.17 9.64 2.85
C ILE A 52 1.55 9.84 4.32
N SER A 53 2.74 10.37 4.61
CA SER A 53 3.21 10.64 5.98
C SER A 53 2.27 11.62 6.71
N LYS A 54 2.38 11.71 8.03
CA LYS A 54 1.67 12.74 8.81
C LYS A 54 2.45 14.06 8.78
N PRO A 55 1.81 15.22 9.04
CA PRO A 55 2.54 16.47 9.16
C PRO A 55 3.64 16.40 10.23
N GLY A 56 4.82 16.94 9.92
CA GLY A 56 6.04 16.86 10.75
C GLY A 56 6.87 15.59 10.53
N GLU A 57 6.27 14.50 10.05
CA GLU A 57 7.04 13.30 9.70
C GLU A 57 7.79 13.49 8.37
N PRO A 58 8.90 12.77 8.13
CA PRO A 58 9.62 12.78 6.86
C PRO A 58 8.70 12.59 5.65
N GLU A 59 8.79 13.49 4.69
CA GLU A 59 8.04 13.44 3.43
C GLU A 59 8.66 12.40 2.48
N LEU A 60 8.27 11.14 2.64
CA LEU A 60 8.74 10.04 1.78
C LEU A 60 7.73 9.70 0.67
N PRO A 61 8.19 9.43 -0.56
CA PRO A 61 7.32 9.04 -1.67
C PRO A 61 6.66 7.68 -1.38
N SER A 62 5.35 7.62 -1.54
CA SER A 62 4.55 6.42 -1.29
C SER A 62 3.68 6.10 -2.50
N LYS A 63 3.52 4.80 -2.77
CA LYS A 63 2.68 4.31 -3.87
C LYS A 63 1.37 3.77 -3.30
N SER A 64 0.30 4.55 -3.41
CA SER A 64 -1.04 4.08 -3.07
C SER A 64 -1.52 3.06 -4.09
N VAL A 65 -2.01 1.93 -3.61
CA VAL A 65 -2.47 0.81 -4.43
C VAL A 65 -3.94 0.56 -4.14
N GLN A 66 -4.73 0.40 -5.21
CA GLN A 66 -6.13 -0.01 -5.13
C GLN A 66 -6.30 -1.29 -5.95
N LEU A 67 -6.77 -2.36 -5.30
CA LEU A 67 -7.00 -3.66 -5.91
C LEU A 67 -8.48 -3.98 -5.89
N LEU A 68 -9.01 -4.42 -7.05
CA LEU A 68 -10.39 -4.88 -7.16
C LEU A 68 -10.47 -6.32 -6.69
N LEU A 69 -11.41 -6.60 -5.79
CA LEU A 69 -11.74 -7.95 -5.37
C LEU A 69 -12.89 -8.51 -6.23
N PRO A 70 -12.95 -9.83 -6.46
CA PRO A 70 -14.12 -10.45 -7.06
C PRO A 70 -15.40 -10.14 -6.26
N PRO A 71 -16.56 -10.05 -6.94
CA PRO A 71 -17.83 -9.79 -6.25
C PRO A 71 -18.12 -10.83 -5.17
N GLY A 72 -18.43 -10.38 -3.96
CA GLY A 72 -18.73 -11.23 -2.81
C GLY A 72 -17.50 -11.72 -2.03
N GLU A 73 -16.29 -11.36 -2.44
CA GLU A 73 -15.07 -11.69 -1.71
C GLU A 73 -14.59 -10.56 -0.79
N GLN A 74 -13.83 -10.94 0.25
CA GLN A 74 -13.19 -10.02 1.19
C GLN A 74 -11.71 -10.38 1.32
N ALA A 75 -10.84 -9.36 1.34
CA ALA A 75 -9.42 -9.56 1.63
C ALA A 75 -9.24 -9.96 3.10
N VAL A 76 -8.79 -11.20 3.34
CA VAL A 76 -8.54 -11.73 4.69
C VAL A 76 -7.09 -11.52 5.16
N SER A 77 -6.16 -11.33 4.22
CA SER A 77 -4.74 -11.12 4.51
C SER A 77 -4.05 -10.38 3.37
N ILE A 78 -3.03 -9.59 3.71
CA ILE A 78 -2.13 -8.93 2.75
C ILE A 78 -0.70 -9.29 3.12
N THR A 79 0.07 -9.76 2.14
CA THR A 79 1.50 -10.04 2.29
C THR A 79 2.30 -9.15 1.34
N VAL A 80 3.23 -8.37 1.88
CA VAL A 80 4.14 -7.54 1.10
C VAL A 80 5.50 -8.19 1.06
N ILE A 81 5.99 -8.51 -0.14
CA ILE A 81 7.30 -9.12 -0.36
C ILE A 81 8.21 -8.09 -1.02
N TYR A 82 9.22 -7.62 -0.29
CA TYR A 82 10.23 -6.71 -0.82
C TYR A 82 11.25 -7.46 -1.67
N LYS A 83 11.57 -6.92 -2.85
CA LYS A 83 12.61 -7.45 -3.74
C LYS A 83 13.50 -6.30 -4.21
N GLY A 84 14.80 -6.57 -4.40
CA GLY A 84 15.73 -5.59 -4.96
C GLY A 84 15.97 -4.38 -4.04
N LYS A 85 16.25 -4.63 -2.76
CA LYS A 85 16.65 -3.57 -1.83
C LYS A 85 17.91 -2.89 -2.35
N ASN A 86 17.88 -1.57 -2.47
CA ASN A 86 19.03 -0.74 -2.80
C ASN A 86 19.26 0.26 -1.67
N ASP A 87 20.45 0.27 -1.09
CA ASP A 87 20.83 1.24 -0.07
C ASP A 87 21.29 2.54 -0.74
N LEU A 88 20.76 3.66 -0.26
CA LEU A 88 21.12 5.00 -0.74
C LEU A 88 22.26 5.52 0.14
N SER A 89 23.39 5.87 -0.46
CA SER A 89 24.58 6.30 0.30
C SER A 89 24.44 7.73 0.82
N GLY A 90 24.77 7.94 2.09
CA GLY A 90 24.81 9.26 2.73
C GLY A 90 23.84 9.37 3.90
N GLU A 91 23.79 10.56 4.49
CA GLU A 91 22.85 10.92 5.53
C GLU A 91 21.96 12.05 5.01
N TYR A 92 20.65 11.92 5.18
CA TYR A 92 19.69 12.87 4.64
C TYR A 92 18.75 13.37 5.74
N ASN A 93 18.76 14.68 5.96
CA ASN A 93 17.73 15.35 6.74
C ASN A 93 16.49 15.55 5.85
N ILE A 94 15.48 14.69 5.96
CA ILE A 94 14.35 14.69 5.03
C ILE A 94 13.37 15.81 5.36
N TYR A 95 12.91 16.53 4.35
CA TYR A 95 11.93 17.60 4.49
C TYR A 95 10.66 17.08 5.19
N PRO A 96 10.19 17.73 6.26
CA PRO A 96 9.00 17.29 6.98
C PRO A 96 7.76 17.61 6.15
N LYS A 97 6.78 16.69 6.17
CA LYS A 97 5.51 16.92 5.49
C LYS A 97 4.79 18.09 6.13
N GLN A 98 4.38 19.06 5.32
CA GLN A 98 3.69 20.25 5.80
C GLN A 98 2.21 19.99 6.04
N ARG A 99 1.62 20.74 6.98
CA ARG A 99 0.17 20.71 7.22
C ARG A 99 -0.57 21.21 5.96
N PRO A 100 -1.59 20.48 5.48
CA PRO A 100 -2.43 20.98 4.40
C PRO A 100 -3.32 22.12 4.92
N TYR A 101 -3.46 23.17 4.12
CA TYR A 101 -4.39 24.27 4.37
C TYR A 101 -5.39 24.37 3.21
N PRO A 102 -6.68 24.69 3.47
CA PRO A 102 -7.64 24.90 2.40
C PRO A 102 -7.25 26.15 1.58
N ILE A 103 -7.67 26.17 0.31
CA ILE A 103 -7.38 27.30 -0.61
C ILE A 103 -7.92 28.64 -0.05
N SER A 104 -8.99 28.60 0.75
CA SER A 104 -9.59 29.77 1.40
C SER A 104 -8.86 30.26 2.66
N TYR A 105 -7.81 29.58 3.12
CA TYR A 105 -7.09 29.96 4.33
C TYR A 105 -6.32 31.28 4.13
N GLN A 106 -6.61 32.28 4.97
CA GLN A 106 -5.97 33.61 4.93
C GLN A 106 -5.02 33.87 6.11
N GLY A 107 -4.87 32.90 7.02
CA GLY A 107 -3.99 33.02 8.17
C GLY A 107 -2.52 32.80 7.82
N LYS A 108 -1.66 32.92 8.83
CA LYS A 108 -0.25 32.55 8.69
C LYS A 108 -0.13 31.04 8.51
N ILE A 109 0.64 30.61 7.50
CA ILE A 109 1.04 29.22 7.31
C ILE A 109 2.30 29.00 8.14
N GLU A 110 2.20 28.12 9.13
CA GLU A 110 3.33 27.74 9.98
C GLU A 110 4.03 26.52 9.40
N PHE A 111 5.36 26.55 9.43
CA PHE A 111 6.20 25.41 9.10
C PHE A 111 5.98 24.31 10.13
N THR A 112 5.79 23.08 9.67
CA THR A 112 5.61 21.90 10.52
C THR A 112 6.87 21.05 10.45
N GLU A 113 7.48 20.76 11.60
CA GLU A 113 8.66 19.91 11.80
C GLU A 113 8.45 18.90 12.93
#